data_AF-A0A0D0AK91-F1
#
_entry.id   AF-A0A0D0AK91-F1
#
_cell.length_a   1.000
_cell.length_b   1.000
_cell.length_c   1.000
_cell.angle_alpha   90.00
_cell.angle_beta   90.00
_cell.angle_gamma   90.00
#
_symmetry.space_group_name_H-M   'P 1'
#
loop_
_entity.id
_entity.type
_entity.pdbx_description
1 polymer ?
#
loop_
_entity_poly.entity_id
_entity_poly.type
_entity_poly.pdbx_seq_one_letter_code
_entity_poly.pdbx_strand_id
1 'polypeptide(L)' 'EYLAELNDLYNTIGLVDEREKVHKLWSGLNRKIQKGLWHEKLNPEISSYDDVSQAAELVEI' A
#
# COMPACT_ATOMS: atom_id res chain seq x y z
N GLU A 1 -0.46 11.20 -6.22
CA GLU A 1 0.71 11.95 -5.70
C GLU A 1 1.40 11.20 -4.56
N TYR A 2 0.67 10.86 -3.48
CA TYR A 2 1.18 10.08 -2.34
C TYR A 2 1.92 8.77 -2.69
N LEU A 3 1.37 7.93 -3.58
CA LEU A 3 2.00 6.66 -3.97
C LEU A 3 3.31 6.84 -4.74
N ALA A 4 3.44 7.92 -5.50
CA ALA A 4 4.67 8.22 -6.25
C ALA A 4 5.79 8.62 -5.29
N GLU A 5 5.50 9.50 -4.33
CA GLU A 5 6.45 9.89 -3.28
C GLU A 5 6.89 8.69 -2.43
N LEU A 6 5.97 7.78 -2.12
CA LEU A 6 6.27 6.56 -1.37
C LEU A 6 7.19 5.60 -2.16
N ASN A 7 6.94 5.45 -3.45
CA ASN A 7 7.80 4.65 -4.33
C ASN A 7 9.21 5.26 -4.47
N ASP A 8 9.30 6.58 -4.59
CA ASP A 8 10.60 7.28 -4.62
C ASP A 8 11.37 7.10 -3.31
N LEU A 9 10.66 7.13 -2.17
CA LEU A 9 11.25 6.83 -0.87
C LEU A 9 11.80 5.40 -0.81
N TYR A 10 11.02 4.40 -1.25
CA TYR A 10 11.46 3.01 -1.29
C TYR A 10 12.70 2.82 -2.16
N ASN A 11 12.72 3.45 -3.33
CA ASN A 11 13.89 3.42 -4.21
C ASN A 11 15.10 4.09 -3.56
N THR A 12 14.91 5.21 -2.85
CA THR A 12 15.98 5.95 -2.17
C THR A 12 16.62 5.14 -1.04
N ILE A 13 15.82 4.43 -0.25
CA ILE A 13 16.32 3.59 0.87
C ILE A 13 16.74 2.18 0.42
N GLY A 14 16.61 1.86 -0.87
CA GLY A 14 16.93 0.54 -1.42
C GLY A 14 15.99 -0.57 -0.96
N LEU A 15 14.75 -0.24 -0.60
CA LEU A 15 13.77 -1.25 -0.18
C LEU A 15 13.33 -2.06 -1.41
N VAL A 16 13.71 -3.34 -1.44
CA VAL A 16 13.43 -4.27 -2.54
C VAL A 16 12.44 -5.36 -2.15
N ASP A 17 12.27 -5.67 -0.86
CA ASP A 17 11.29 -6.67 -0.42
C ASP A 17 9.86 -6.15 -0.61
N GLU A 18 9.11 -6.84 -1.47
CA GLU A 18 7.72 -6.50 -1.77
C GLU A 18 6.84 -6.62 -0.53
N ARG A 19 7.06 -7.62 0.32
CA ARG A 19 6.24 -7.82 1.52
C ARG A 19 6.43 -6.66 2.49
N GLU A 20 7.66 -6.26 2.72
CA GLU A 20 7.94 -5.07 3.52
C GLU A 20 7.32 -3.79 2.90
N LYS A 21 7.33 -3.61 1.57
CA LYS A 21 6.64 -2.49 0.91
C LYS A 21 5.12 -2.50 1.17
N VAL A 22 4.49 -3.66 1.04
CA VAL A 22 3.06 -3.84 1.30
C VAL A 22 2.75 -3.48 2.76
N HIS A 23 3.53 -4.00 3.71
CA HIS A 23 3.33 -3.70 5.13
C HIS A 23 3.51 -2.21 5.45
N LYS A 24 4.56 -1.57 4.92
CA LYS A 24 4.79 -0.14 5.14
C LYS A 24 3.66 0.69 4.56
N LEU A 25 3.24 0.44 3.31
CA LEU A 25 2.09 1.12 2.69
C LEU A 25 0.83 0.93 3.55
N TRP A 26 0.46 -0.32 3.83
CA TRP A 26 -0.74 -0.65 4.59
C TRP A 26 -0.76 0.05 5.96
N SER A 27 0.36 0.03 6.68
CA SER A 27 0.49 0.64 7.99
C SER A 27 0.41 2.18 7.96
N GLY A 28 0.80 2.80 6.84
CA GLY A 28 0.71 4.25 6.61
C GLY A 28 -0.70 4.74 6.26
N LEU A 29 -1.57 3.86 5.77
CA LEU A 29 -2.95 4.20 5.42
C LEU A 29 -3.82 4.42 6.67
N ASN A 30 -4.78 5.34 6.58
CA ASN A 30 -5.73 5.55 7.66
C ASN A 30 -6.69 4.35 7.84
N ARG A 31 -7.32 4.24 9.02
CA ARG A 31 -8.22 3.12 9.35
C ARG A 31 -9.44 2.99 8.43
N LYS A 32 -9.91 4.07 7.81
CA LYS A 32 -11.04 4.02 6.87
C LYS A 32 -10.63 3.29 5.59
N ILE A 33 -9.45 3.63 5.05
CA ILE A 33 -8.90 2.99 3.85
C ILE A 33 -8.57 1.53 4.13
N GLN A 34 -7.87 1.24 5.23
CA GLN A 34 -7.55 -0.15 5.61
C GLN A 34 -8.80 -1.04 5.67
N LYS A 35 -9.92 -0.53 6.22
CA LYS A 35 -11.20 -1.25 6.22
C LYS A 35 -11.76 -1.45 4.82
N GLY A 36 -11.67 -0.44 3.95
CA GLY A 36 -12.05 -0.55 2.54
C GLY A 36 -11.26 -1.66 1.83
N LEU A 37 -9.95 -1.68 2.01
CA LEU A 37 -9.08 -2.72 1.44
C LEU A 37 -9.46 -4.13 1.94
N TRP A 38 -9.78 -4.28 3.23
CA TRP A 38 -10.29 -5.54 3.75
C TRP A 38 -11.63 -5.95 3.11
N HIS A 39 -12.54 -5.00 2.84
CA HIS A 39 -13.79 -5.28 2.14
C HIS A 39 -13.57 -5.73 0.69
N GLU A 40 -12.53 -5.20 0.03
CA GLU A 40 -12.07 -5.62 -1.30
C GLU A 40 -11.26 -6.93 -1.29
N LYS A 41 -11.22 -7.64 -0.14
CA LYS A 41 -10.49 -8.91 0.06
C LYS A 41 -8.97 -8.79 -0.13
N LEU A 42 -8.42 -7.59 0.03
CA LEU A 42 -6.98 -7.38 0.06
C LEU A 42 -6.44 -7.60 1.47
N ASN A 43 -5.21 -8.07 1.56
CA ASN A 43 -4.55 -8.41 2.81
C ASN A 43 -3.04 -8.20 2.68
N PRO A 44 -2.39 -7.50 3.64
CA PRO A 44 -0.96 -7.21 3.57
C PRO A 44 -0.05 -8.45 3.52
N GLU A 45 -0.50 -9.60 4.02
CA GLU A 45 0.26 -10.85 4.04
C GLU A 45 0.29 -11.58 2.68
N ILE A 46 -0.70 -11.34 1.82
CA ILE A 46 -0.89 -12.14 0.59
C ILE A 46 -1.02 -11.30 -0.69
N SER A 47 -1.62 -10.11 -0.61
CA SER A 47 -1.82 -9.22 -1.76
C SER A 47 -0.51 -8.64 -2.25
N SER A 48 -0.42 -8.34 -3.54
CA SER A 48 0.74 -7.66 -4.12
C SER A 48 0.76 -6.18 -3.72
N TYR A 49 1.92 -5.54 -3.88
CA TYR A 49 2.03 -4.10 -3.67
C TYR A 49 1.14 -3.31 -4.65
N ASP A 50 1.11 -3.74 -5.91
CA ASP A 50 0.33 -3.07 -6.96
C ASP A 50 -1.17 -3.12 -6.65
N ASP A 51 -1.71 -4.28 -6.27
CA ASP A 51 -3.13 -4.42 -5.92
C ASP A 51 -3.52 -3.52 -4.74
N VAL A 52 -2.67 -3.49 -3.69
CA VAL A 52 -2.91 -2.68 -2.49
C VAL A 52 -2.82 -1.19 -2.81
N SER A 53 -1.83 -0.79 -3.61
CA SER A 53 -1.63 0.62 -3.99
C SER A 53 -2.77 1.13 -4.85
N GLN A 54 -3.19 0.37 -5.87
CA GLN A 54 -4.28 0.74 -6.75
C GLN A 54 -5.61 0.84 -6.00
N ALA A 55 -5.90 -0.12 -5.13
CA ALA A 55 -7.13 -0.08 -4.33
C ALA A 55 -7.10 1.05 -3.29
N ALA A 56 -5.94 1.36 -2.70
CA ALA A 56 -5.82 2.47 -1.77
C ALA A 56 -6.10 3.82 -2.47
N GLU A 57 -5.58 4.00 -3.68
CA GLU A 57 -5.84 5.20 -4.50
C GLU A 57 -7.33 5.35 -4.85
N LEU A 58 -8.02 4.25 -5.15
CA LEU A 58 -9.47 4.25 -5.41
C LEU A 58 -10.32 4.58 -4.18
N VAL A 59 -9.86 4.22 -2.98
CA VAL A 59 -10.58 4.44 -1.71
C VAL A 59 -10.32 5.84 -1.13
N GLU A 60 -9.23 6.50 -1.52
CA GLU A 60 -8.92 7.88 -1.12
C GLU A 60 -9.72 8.96 -1.87
N ILE A 61 -10.38 8.62 -2.98
CA ILE A 61 -11.32 9.48 -3.72
C ILE A 61 -12.67 9.56 -3.02
#